data_AF-A0A935U729-F1
#
_entry.id   AF-A0A935U729-F1
#
_cell.length_a   1.000
_cell.length_b   1.000
_cell.length_c   1.000
_cell.angle_alpha   90.00
_cell.angle_beta   90.00
_cell.angle_gamma   90.00
#
_symmetry.space_group_name_H-M   'P 1'
#
loop_
_entity.id
_entity.type
_entity.pdbx_description
1 polymer ?
#
loop_
_entity_poly.entity_id
_entity_poly.type
_entity_poly.pdbx_seq_one_letter_code
_entity_poly.pdbx_strand_id
1 'polypeptide(L)'
;MTLENSGSAPTEPMRFVSTDLVSPSGGVIPARQIAFKPAALTIQPGGRGTVVVQLKIPAGAKPGLYSGLVQSSRADRLRAVLAVEVA
;
A
#
# COMPACT_ATOMS: atom_id res chain seq x y z
N MET A 1 5.59 -0.22 5.15
CA MET A 1 5.37 1.25 5.19
C MET A 1 5.22 1.66 6.64
N THR A 2 5.92 2.71 7.07
CA THR A 2 5.80 3.27 8.43
C THR A 2 5.17 4.65 8.34
N LEU A 3 4.25 4.91 9.25
CA LEU A 3 3.47 6.14 9.35
C LEU A 3 3.67 6.74 10.73
N GLU A 4 3.65 8.06 10.81
CA GLU A 4 3.75 8.82 12.05
C GLU A 4 2.53 9.71 12.20
N ASN A 5 1.99 9.77 13.42
CA ASN A 5 0.95 10.73 13.79
C ASN A 5 1.58 11.82 14.65
N SER A 6 1.94 12.95 14.04
CA SER A 6 2.46 14.12 14.77
C SER A 6 1.35 15.01 15.35
N GLY A 7 0.09 14.58 15.29
CA GLY A 7 -1.05 15.28 15.88
C GLY A 7 -1.20 15.02 17.38
N SER A 8 -2.12 15.77 17.99
CA SER A 8 -2.46 15.68 19.43
C SER A 8 -3.63 14.75 19.76
N ALA A 9 -4.25 14.14 18.74
CA ALA A 9 -5.34 13.17 18.88
C ALA A 9 -4.99 11.85 18.15
N PRO A 10 -5.53 10.70 18.59
CA PRO A 10 -5.36 9.45 17.85
C PRO A 10 -5.89 9.61 16.42
N THR A 11 -5.26 8.95 15.45
CA THR A 11 -5.84 8.87 14.11
C THR A 11 -7.13 8.07 14.14
N GLU A 12 -8.05 8.38 13.25
CA GLU A 12 -9.11 7.44 12.96
C GLU A 12 -8.54 6.12 12.39
N PRO A 13 -9.28 4.99 12.44
CA PRO A 13 -8.83 3.74 11.85
C PRO A 13 -8.66 3.85 10.33
N MET A 14 -7.41 3.85 9.88
CA MET A 14 -7.02 3.94 8.46
C MET A 14 -7.06 2.56 7.82
N ARG A 15 -7.71 2.44 6.66
CA ARG A 15 -7.60 1.27 5.78
C ARG A 15 -6.81 1.67 4.54
N PHE A 16 -6.18 0.71 3.91
CA PHE A 16 -5.33 0.94 2.74
C PHE A 16 -5.83 0.15 1.54
N VAL A 17 -5.72 0.77 0.37
CA VAL A 17 -6.01 0.16 -0.92
C VAL A 17 -4.86 0.43 -1.86
N SER A 18 -4.71 -0.41 -2.87
CA SER A 18 -3.80 -0.18 -3.98
C SER A 18 -4.58 -0.20 -5.28
N THR A 19 -4.12 0.55 -6.27
CA THR A 19 -4.47 0.26 -7.67
C THR A 19 -3.82 -1.05 -8.10
N ASP A 20 -4.21 -1.54 -9.29
CA ASP A 20 -3.40 -2.53 -9.99
C ASP A 20 -1.96 -2.01 -10.15
N LEU A 21 -1.00 -2.94 -10.14
CA LEU A 21 0.37 -2.60 -10.53
C LEU A 21 0.50 -2.85 -12.02
N VAL A 22 0.99 -1.85 -12.74
CA VAL A 22 1.16 -1.89 -14.19
C VAL A 22 2.64 -1.78 -14.53
N SER A 23 3.07 -2.52 -15.54
CA SER A 23 4.42 -2.42 -16.10
C SER A 23 4.40 -1.65 -17.43
N PRO A 24 5.51 -0.99 -17.83
CA PRO A 24 5.61 -0.31 -19.12
C PRO A 24 5.39 -1.24 -20.33
N SER A 25 5.61 -2.54 -20.17
CA SER A 25 5.40 -3.57 -21.20
C SER A 25 3.95 -4.07 -21.29
N GLY A 26 3.03 -3.48 -20.51
CA GLY A 26 1.60 -3.80 -20.53
C GLY A 26 1.21 -4.99 -19.64
N GLY A 27 2.12 -5.55 -18.85
CA GLY A 27 1.78 -6.51 -17.81
C GLY A 27 1.00 -5.86 -16.67
N VAL A 28 0.04 -6.58 -16.10
CA VAL A 28 -0.80 -6.12 -14.98
C VAL A 28 -0.78 -7.13 -13.84
N ILE A 29 -0.51 -6.67 -12.61
CA ILE A 29 -0.74 -7.41 -11.38
C ILE A 29 -1.96 -6.81 -10.68
N PRO A 30 -3.09 -7.53 -10.61
CA PRO A 30 -4.33 -6.99 -10.06
C PRO A 30 -4.22 -6.62 -8.57
N ALA A 31 -4.88 -5.54 -8.16
CA ALA A 31 -4.90 -5.05 -6.78
C ALA A 31 -5.34 -6.10 -5.76
N ARG A 32 -6.20 -7.05 -6.16
CA ARG A 32 -6.62 -8.18 -5.30
C ARG A 32 -5.48 -9.09 -4.85
N GLN A 33 -4.31 -9.00 -5.47
CA GLN A 33 -3.09 -9.71 -5.06
C GLN A 33 -2.31 -8.97 -3.97
N ILE A 34 -2.75 -7.77 -3.59
CA ILE A 34 -2.13 -6.92 -2.59
C ILE A 34 -2.99 -6.95 -1.34
N ALA A 35 -2.36 -7.23 -0.20
CA ALA A 35 -3.00 -7.18 1.11
C ALA A 35 -2.20 -6.28 2.05
N PHE A 36 -2.90 -5.66 3.00
CA PHE A 36 -2.32 -4.78 4.01
C PHE A 36 -2.54 -5.37 5.40
N LYS A 37 -1.48 -5.43 6.21
CA LYS A 37 -1.53 -5.91 7.59
C LYS A 37 -0.94 -4.88 8.56
N PRO A 38 -1.66 -4.45 9.60
CA PRO A 38 -3.05 -4.81 9.90
C PRO A 38 -4.04 -4.25 8.86
N ALA A 39 -5.25 -4.82 8.80
CA ALA A 39 -6.30 -4.38 7.86
C ALA A 39 -6.82 -2.96 8.16
N ALA A 40 -6.71 -2.54 9.42
CA ALA A 40 -6.94 -1.17 9.85
C ALA A 40 -5.84 -0.78 10.86
N LEU A 41 -5.37 0.47 10.79
CA LEU A 41 -4.35 1.00 11.67
C LEU A 41 -4.84 2.29 12.34
N THR A 42 -4.70 2.33 13.67
CA THR A 42 -4.89 3.54 14.48
C THR A 42 -3.55 3.88 15.12
N ILE A 43 -3.11 5.13 15.00
CA ILE A 43 -1.84 5.60 15.56
C ILE A 43 -2.15 6.63 16.64
N GLN A 44 -1.66 6.38 17.85
CA GLN A 44 -1.81 7.30 18.98
C GLN A 44 -1.06 8.63 18.75
N PRO A 45 -1.40 9.72 19.46
CA PRO A 45 -0.69 11.00 19.35
C PRO A 45 0.83 10.83 19.54
N GLY A 46 1.63 11.46 18.68
CA GLY A 46 3.09 11.34 18.67
C GLY A 46 3.62 9.93 18.33
N GLY A 47 2.74 8.99 17.98
CA GLY A 47 3.07 7.59 17.77
C GLY A 47 3.48 7.26 16.34
N ARG A 48 3.98 6.03 16.17
CA ARG A 48 4.25 5.43 14.87
C ARG A 48 3.51 4.11 14.71
N GLY A 49 3.10 3.83 13.48
CA GLY A 49 2.47 2.57 13.10
C GLY A 49 3.11 2.00 11.85
N THR A 50 3.16 0.67 11.75
CA THR A 50 3.69 -0.01 10.57
C THR A 50 2.58 -0.81 9.90
N VAL A 51 2.51 -0.68 8.57
CA VAL A 51 1.68 -1.51 7.71
C VAL A 51 2.60 -2.33 6.81
N VAL A 52 2.42 -3.65 6.88
CA VAL A 52 3.04 -4.62 5.98
C VAL A 52 2.19 -4.70 4.71
N VAL A 53 2.81 -4.44 3.57
CA VAL A 53 2.22 -4.65 2.25
C VAL A 53 2.66 -6.02 1.76
N GLN A 54 1.71 -6.93 1.58
CA GLN A 54 1.96 -8.27 1.07
C GLN A 54 1.47 -8.35 -0.37
N LEU A 55 2.38 -8.67 -1.30
CA LEU A 55 2.07 -8.86 -2.70
C LEU A 55 2.24 -10.33 -3.07
N LYS A 56 1.22 -10.92 -3.70
CA LYS A 56 1.32 -12.23 -4.34
C LYS A 56 1.48 -12.07 -5.85
N ILE A 57 2.65 -12.40 -6.38
CA ILE A 57 2.87 -12.33 -7.83
C ILE A 57 2.07 -13.48 -8.51
N PRO A 58 1.15 -13.18 -9.45
CA PRO A 58 0.44 -14.21 -10.19
C PRO A 58 1.39 -15.09 -11.01
N ALA A 59 1.06 -16.37 -11.14
CA ALA A 59 1.77 -17.25 -12.08
C ALA A 59 1.66 -16.68 -13.51
N GLY A 60 2.78 -16.64 -14.23
CA GLY A 60 2.85 -16.08 -15.59
C GLY A 60 2.91 -14.55 -15.65
N ALA A 61 3.06 -13.85 -14.53
CA ALA A 61 3.46 -12.44 -14.57
C ALA A 61 4.79 -12.33 -15.33
N LYS A 62 4.85 -11.39 -16.28
CA LYS A 62 6.07 -11.16 -17.06
C LYS A 62 7.13 -10.53 -16.17
N PRO A 63 8.42 -10.80 -16.39
CA PRO A 63 9.48 -10.05 -15.74
C PRO A 63 9.38 -8.55 -16.07
N GLY A 64 9.77 -7.71 -15.12
CA GLY A 64 9.82 -6.26 -15.28
C GLY A 64 9.41 -5.48 -14.03
N LEU A 65 9.49 -4.15 -14.15
CA LEU A 65 9.08 -3.22 -13.10
C LEU A 65 7.58 -2.94 -13.18
N TYR A 66 6.88 -3.25 -12.10
CA TYR A 66 5.46 -2.94 -11.92
C TYR A 66 5.31 -1.82 -10.91
N SER A 67 4.38 -0.89 -11.15
CA SER A 67 4.08 0.18 -10.20
C SER A 67 2.59 0.48 -10.11
N GLY A 68 2.17 0.92 -8.92
CA GLY A 68 0.81 1.35 -8.65
C GLY A 68 0.74 2.27 -7.44
N LEU A 69 -0.45 2.78 -7.15
CA LEU A 69 -0.68 3.76 -6.10
C LEU A 69 -1.33 3.12 -4.88
N VAL A 70 -0.65 3.22 -3.74
CA VAL A 70 -1.21 2.93 -2.42
C VAL A 70 -1.86 4.18 -1.86
N GLN A 71 -3.09 4.05 -1.37
CA GLN A 71 -3.87 5.15 -0.80
C GLN A 71 -4.47 4.74 0.54
N SER A 72 -4.58 5.69 1.47
CA SER A 72 -5.46 5.53 2.62
C SER A 72 -6.91 5.80 2.20
N SER A 73 -7.85 5.13 2.86
CA SER A 73 -9.29 5.32 2.60
C SER A 73 -9.86 6.62 3.15
N ARG A 74 -9.04 7.55 3.68
CA ARG A 74 -9.48 8.72 4.47
C ARG A 74 -8.77 10.04 4.12
N ALA A 75 -9.18 11.08 4.84
CA ALA A 75 -8.86 12.50 4.66
C ALA A 75 -7.39 12.89 4.89
N ASP A 76 -6.56 11.97 5.39
CA ASP A 76 -5.11 12.09 5.50
C ASP A 76 -4.40 12.10 4.13
N ARG A 77 -5.15 11.85 3.03
CA ARG A 77 -4.71 11.94 1.63
C ARG A 77 -3.39 11.21 1.37
N LEU A 78 -3.09 10.18 2.16
CA LEU A 78 -1.86 9.44 1.98
C LEU A 78 -1.85 8.82 0.59
N ARG A 79 -0.76 9.09 -0.12
CA ARG A 79 -0.49 8.56 -1.45
C ARG A 79 0.97 8.15 -1.50
N ALA A 80 1.22 6.90 -1.82
CA ALA A 80 2.55 6.35 -1.98
C ALA A 80 2.61 5.49 -3.24
N VAL A 81 3.73 5.53 -3.95
CA VAL A 81 3.98 4.63 -5.07
C VAL A 81 4.53 3.32 -4.52
N LEU A 82 3.91 2.21 -4.88
CA LEU A 82 4.46 0.87 -4.70
C LEU A 82 5.09 0.45 -6.02
N ALA A 83 6.40 0.19 -6.00
CA ALA A 83 7.13 -0.33 -7.14
C ALA A 83 7.74 -1.69 -6.76
N VAL A 84 7.59 -2.68 -7.64
CA VAL A 84 8.11 -4.04 -7.44
C VAL A 84 8.71 -4.53 -8.75
N GLU A 85 9.93 -5.05 -8.67
CA GLU A 85 10.59 -5.74 -9.76
C GLU A 85 10.24 -7.23 -9.70
N VAL A 86 9.73 -7.76 -10.80
CA VAL A 86 9.49 -9.19 -11.01
C VAL A 86 10.64 -9.73 -11.86
N ALA A 87 11.34 -10.74 -11.35
CA ALA A 87 12.43 -11.42 -12.05
C ALA A 87 11.95 -12.73 -12.70
#